data_AF-A0A972NG51-F1
#
_entry.id   AF-A0A972NG51-F1
#
_cell.length_a   1.000
_cell.length_b   1.000
_cell.length_c   1.000
_cell.angle_alpha   90.00
_cell.angle_beta   90.00
_cell.angle_gamma   90.00
#
_symmetry.space_group_name_H-M   'P 1'
#
loop_
_entity.id
_entity.type
_entity.pdbx_description
1 polymer ?
#
loop_
_entity_poly.entity_id
_entity_poly.type
_entity_poly.pdbx_seq_one_letter_code
_entity_poly.pdbx_strand_id
1 'polypeptide(L)'
;MRKLLLLITLVALARGVEVDPQVKLFPFIKYEPVWQGTPAAVKEAAVPAVLVVFGKDESPRVVAAAGKVAFYLGQWAEAAGINPKLVKEGRFPRLLVPEDELPNDDRPLIVVGTRNGLTEKAGLNFSGPALKVMKLNGRQVLFVGGRNDEEVVKAASVLADRIIAFKAGAYTTFFSWVKLRGYLEYGNFTAALDLIKDPRGLSACGRNMSLAAPMIAKFPPEVKKVLKRRNAIMYKLLPQAVKEKDRPGAIELWYEATKTCFACHHGKGIPQVRKFTPLSTIHSRHQRIAASFGLKCADCHKGETAYRGYER
;
A
#
# COMPACT_ATOMS: atom_id res chain seq x y z
N MET A 1 14.81 38.74 46.25
CA MET A 1 13.50 38.11 45.97
C MET A 1 13.45 37.69 44.51
N ARG A 2 13.48 36.37 44.26
CA ARG A 2 13.50 35.74 42.93
C ARG A 2 12.17 35.95 42.22
N LYS A 3 12.16 36.64 41.07
CA LYS A 3 11.08 36.56 40.08
C LYS A 3 11.40 35.40 39.13
N LEU A 4 10.88 34.22 39.43
CA LEU A 4 10.85 33.10 38.52
C LEU A 4 9.72 33.34 37.52
N LEU A 5 10.03 33.89 36.35
CA LEU A 5 9.13 33.86 35.20
C LEU A 5 8.99 32.38 34.78
N LEU A 6 7.89 31.75 35.19
CA LEU A 6 7.40 30.52 34.60
C LEU A 6 6.99 30.85 33.15
N LEU A 7 7.92 30.67 32.22
CA LEU A 7 7.57 30.33 30.84
C LEU A 7 6.83 28.99 30.89
N ILE A 8 5.52 29.06 31.03
CA ILE A 8 4.64 28.01 30.53
C ILE A 8 4.66 28.18 29.01
N THR A 9 5.70 27.63 28.39
CA THR A 9 5.63 27.26 26.98
C THR A 9 4.54 26.21 26.88
N LEU A 10 3.32 26.66 26.59
CA LEU A 10 2.32 25.88 25.87
C LEU A 10 2.97 25.49 24.54
N VAL A 11 3.76 24.42 24.58
CA VAL A 11 4.01 23.59 23.42
C VAL A 11 2.64 23.03 23.10
N ALA A 12 1.90 23.74 22.24
CA ALA A 12 0.86 23.14 21.44
C ALA A 12 1.54 22.04 20.63
N LEU A 13 1.72 20.88 21.26
CA LEU A 13 2.09 19.63 20.62
C LEU A 13 1.10 19.48 19.47
N ALA A 14 1.58 19.67 18.25
CA ALA A 14 0.94 19.14 17.07
C ALA A 14 0.91 17.62 17.25
N ARG A 15 -0.05 17.12 18.03
CA ARG A 15 -0.26 15.70 18.25
C ARG A 15 -0.45 15.10 16.86
N GLY A 16 0.47 14.22 16.49
CA GLY A 16 0.36 13.42 15.27
C GLY A 16 -0.94 12.62 15.29
N VAL A 17 -1.36 12.13 14.14
CA VAL A 17 -2.50 11.20 14.09
C VAL A 17 -2.12 9.96 14.88
N GLU A 18 -2.94 9.59 15.87
CA GLU A 18 -2.79 8.35 16.62
C GLU A 18 -3.15 7.18 15.68
N VAL A 19 -2.24 6.22 15.50
CA VAL A 19 -2.48 5.09 14.59
C VAL A 19 -2.35 3.79 15.37
N ASP A 20 -3.47 3.11 15.53
CA ASP A 20 -3.50 1.76 16.08
C ASP A 20 -2.57 0.83 15.26
N PRO A 21 -1.64 0.10 15.89
CA PRO A 21 -0.77 -0.85 15.21
C PRO A 21 -1.51 -1.86 14.32
N GLN A 22 -2.74 -2.24 14.68
CA GLN A 22 -3.57 -3.19 13.92
C GLN A 22 -4.01 -2.64 12.56
N VAL A 23 -3.97 -1.32 12.33
CA VAL A 23 -4.26 -0.71 11.01
C VAL A 23 -3.36 -1.30 9.92
N LYS A 24 -2.13 -1.72 10.27
CA LYS A 24 -1.21 -2.34 9.31
C LYS A 24 -1.69 -3.71 8.81
N LEU A 25 -2.46 -4.41 9.64
CA LEU A 25 -3.01 -5.75 9.40
C LEU A 25 -4.46 -5.70 8.90
N PHE A 26 -5.07 -4.52 8.89
CA PHE A 26 -6.44 -4.36 8.43
C PHE A 26 -6.60 -4.84 6.97
N PRO A 27 -7.63 -5.64 6.66
CA PRO A 27 -7.77 -6.34 5.39
C PRO A 27 -8.37 -5.42 4.31
N PHE A 28 -7.62 -4.41 3.87
CA PHE A 28 -8.09 -3.44 2.86
C PHE A 28 -8.54 -4.09 1.54
N ILE A 29 -7.80 -5.10 1.08
CA ILE A 29 -8.08 -5.84 -0.15
C ILE A 29 -8.08 -7.35 0.12
N LYS A 30 -8.69 -8.08 -0.81
CA LYS A 30 -8.58 -9.53 -0.93
C LYS A 30 -8.20 -9.90 -2.37
N TYR A 31 -7.78 -11.14 -2.56
CA TYR A 31 -7.47 -11.68 -3.88
C TYR A 31 -8.52 -12.69 -4.26
N GLU A 32 -9.19 -12.45 -5.39
CA GLU A 32 -10.28 -13.31 -5.85
C GLU A 32 -10.21 -13.50 -7.37
N PRO A 33 -10.78 -14.61 -7.87
CA PRO A 33 -10.99 -14.78 -9.30
C PRO A 33 -12.04 -13.78 -9.80
N VAL A 34 -11.71 -13.06 -10.86
CA VAL A 34 -12.61 -12.10 -11.52
C VAL A 34 -12.79 -12.47 -12.99
N TRP A 35 -13.88 -11.99 -13.59
CA TRP A 35 -14.20 -12.18 -15.01
C TRP A 35 -14.22 -13.65 -15.48
N GLN A 36 -14.51 -14.58 -14.56
CA GLN A 36 -14.57 -16.01 -14.85
C GLN A 36 -15.57 -16.30 -15.98
N GLY A 37 -15.19 -17.20 -16.88
CA GLY A 37 -15.96 -17.52 -18.09
C GLY A 37 -15.79 -16.52 -19.23
N THR A 38 -14.84 -15.59 -19.15
CA THR A 38 -14.51 -14.65 -20.25
C THR A 38 -13.01 -14.71 -20.59
N PRO A 39 -12.58 -14.24 -21.77
CA PRO A 39 -11.16 -14.11 -22.12
C PRO A 39 -10.37 -13.19 -21.17
N ALA A 40 -11.05 -12.33 -20.42
CA ALA A 40 -10.44 -11.44 -19.42
C ALA A 40 -10.33 -12.08 -18.03
N ALA A 41 -10.58 -13.38 -17.90
CA ALA A 41 -10.53 -14.09 -16.62
C ALA A 41 -9.14 -13.95 -15.95
N VAL A 42 -9.14 -13.46 -14.71
CA VAL A 42 -7.93 -13.38 -13.87
C VAL A 42 -8.19 -14.20 -12.62
N LYS A 43 -7.30 -15.16 -12.32
CA LYS A 43 -7.45 -16.07 -11.17
C LYS A 43 -7.27 -15.37 -9.83
N GLU A 44 -6.43 -14.34 -9.79
CA GLU A 44 -6.09 -13.60 -8.57
C GLU A 44 -5.99 -12.11 -8.87
N ALA A 45 -7.12 -11.40 -8.83
CA ALA A 45 -7.13 -9.95 -8.89
C ALA A 45 -7.26 -9.35 -7.48
N ALA A 46 -6.53 -8.26 -7.21
CA ALA A 46 -6.79 -7.45 -6.03
C ALA A 46 -8.17 -6.79 -6.15
N VAL A 47 -9.06 -7.05 -5.20
CA VAL A 47 -10.38 -6.41 -5.10
C VAL A 47 -10.56 -5.79 -3.71
N PRO A 48 -11.34 -4.72 -3.55
CA PRO A 48 -11.62 -4.18 -2.22
C PRO A 48 -12.30 -5.25 -1.34
N ALA A 49 -11.75 -5.48 -0.15
CA ALA A 49 -12.36 -6.38 0.83
C ALA A 49 -13.28 -5.64 1.80
N VAL A 50 -13.30 -4.30 1.74
CA VAL A 50 -13.94 -3.44 2.72
C VAL A 50 -14.91 -2.47 2.07
N LEU A 51 -15.81 -1.92 2.89
CA LEU A 51 -16.63 -0.77 2.54
C LEU A 51 -16.12 0.47 3.28
N VAL A 52 -16.06 1.60 2.58
CA VAL A 52 -15.85 2.92 3.20
C VAL A 52 -17.22 3.50 3.52
N VAL A 53 -17.46 3.80 4.79
CA VAL A 53 -18.75 4.20 5.33
C VAL A 53 -18.64 5.60 5.93
N PHE A 54 -19.66 6.42 5.73
CA PHE A 54 -19.81 7.72 6.36
C PHE A 54 -21.26 7.92 6.83
N GLY A 55 -21.47 8.75 7.85
CA GLY A 55 -22.82 9.09 8.31
C GLY A 55 -23.49 10.10 7.39
N LYS A 56 -24.82 10.01 7.25
CA LYS A 56 -25.61 10.95 6.43
C LYS A 56 -25.50 12.41 6.90
N ASP A 57 -25.25 12.61 8.19
CA ASP A 57 -25.15 13.92 8.85
C ASP A 57 -23.68 14.42 8.91
N GLU A 58 -22.76 13.75 8.22
CA GLU A 58 -21.38 14.21 8.09
C GLU A 58 -21.28 15.47 7.22
N SER A 59 -20.37 16.36 7.58
CA SER A 59 -20.14 17.54 6.76
C SER A 59 -19.58 17.16 5.39
N PRO A 60 -19.79 17.99 4.35
CA PRO A 60 -19.25 17.73 3.02
C PRO A 60 -17.74 17.48 2.99
N ARG A 61 -16.99 18.09 3.92
CA ARG A 61 -15.53 17.90 4.03
C ARG A 61 -15.17 16.49 4.50
N VAL A 62 -15.92 15.94 5.45
CA VAL A 62 -15.72 14.57 5.95
C VAL A 62 -16.14 13.56 4.88
N VAL A 63 -17.27 13.80 4.19
CA VAL A 63 -17.70 12.96 3.06
C VAL A 63 -16.66 12.95 1.93
N ALA A 64 -16.10 14.12 1.57
CA ALA A 64 -15.01 14.21 0.61
C ALA A 64 -13.75 13.45 1.07
N ALA A 65 -13.44 13.48 2.37
CA ALA A 65 -12.34 12.72 2.93
C ALA A 65 -12.58 11.20 2.87
N ALA A 66 -13.81 10.74 3.09
CA ALA A 66 -14.21 9.34 2.87
C ALA A 66 -14.05 8.96 1.39
N GLY A 67 -14.48 9.84 0.47
CA GLY A 67 -14.26 9.69 -0.97
C GLY A 67 -12.78 9.57 -1.35
N LYS A 68 -11.90 10.36 -0.72
CA LYS A 68 -10.44 10.26 -0.91
C LYS A 68 -9.91 8.89 -0.45
N VAL A 69 -10.35 8.38 0.70
CA VAL A 69 -9.98 7.03 1.17
C VAL A 69 -10.43 5.96 0.17
N ALA A 70 -11.67 6.03 -0.30
CA ALA A 70 -12.22 5.13 -1.31
C ALA A 70 -11.44 5.21 -2.64
N PHE A 71 -11.10 6.41 -3.10
CA PHE A 71 -10.31 6.63 -4.31
C PHE A 71 -8.96 5.91 -4.24
N TYR A 72 -8.17 6.12 -3.18
CA TYR A 72 -6.87 5.48 -3.03
C TYR A 72 -6.97 3.95 -2.86
N LEU A 73 -8.04 3.47 -2.22
CA LEU A 73 -8.29 2.04 -2.13
C LEU A 73 -8.63 1.45 -3.50
N GLY A 74 -9.41 2.17 -4.31
CA GLY A 74 -9.68 1.83 -5.71
C GLY A 74 -8.41 1.78 -6.56
N GLN A 75 -7.45 2.67 -6.34
CA GLN A 75 -6.13 2.63 -7.01
C GLN A 75 -5.29 1.40 -6.63
N TRP A 76 -5.56 0.79 -5.47
CA TRP A 76 -4.91 -0.47 -5.08
C TRP A 76 -5.59 -1.68 -5.74
N ALA A 77 -6.90 -1.63 -5.95
CA ALA A 77 -7.61 -2.71 -6.59
C ALA A 77 -7.24 -2.84 -8.09
N GLU A 78 -7.07 -4.08 -8.55
CA GLU A 78 -6.90 -4.43 -9.96
C GLU A 78 -8.27 -4.59 -10.64
N ALA A 79 -9.31 -4.88 -9.86
CA ALA A 79 -10.69 -4.97 -10.33
C ALA A 79 -11.67 -4.51 -9.22
N ALA A 80 -12.84 -4.03 -9.62
CA ALA A 80 -13.90 -3.64 -8.68
C ALA A 80 -14.65 -4.84 -8.05
N GLY A 81 -14.19 -6.08 -8.30
CA GLY A 81 -14.93 -7.29 -7.91
C GLY A 81 -16.17 -7.57 -8.76
N ILE A 82 -16.24 -6.99 -9.95
CA ILE A 82 -17.33 -7.23 -10.91
C ILE A 82 -17.16 -8.62 -11.52
N ASN A 83 -18.29 -9.32 -11.69
CA ASN A 83 -18.36 -10.57 -12.42
C ASN A 83 -19.53 -10.53 -13.42
N PRO A 84 -19.55 -11.42 -14.43
CA PRO A 84 -20.59 -11.40 -15.46
C PRO A 84 -22.02 -11.50 -14.92
N LYS A 85 -22.23 -12.18 -13.78
CA LYS A 85 -23.55 -12.26 -13.13
C LYS A 85 -23.99 -10.90 -12.60
N LEU A 86 -23.12 -10.18 -11.89
CA LEU A 86 -23.40 -8.82 -11.39
C LEU A 86 -23.71 -7.85 -12.53
N VAL A 87 -22.99 -7.95 -13.66
CA VAL A 87 -23.25 -7.12 -14.85
C VAL A 87 -24.63 -7.42 -15.43
N LYS A 88 -25.01 -8.70 -15.58
CA LYS A 88 -26.35 -9.10 -16.05
C LYS A 88 -27.47 -8.59 -15.14
N GLU A 89 -27.21 -8.52 -13.84
CA GLU A 89 -28.14 -8.00 -12.84
C GLU A 89 -28.13 -6.46 -12.74
N GLY A 90 -27.28 -5.76 -13.50
CA GLY A 90 -27.15 -4.29 -13.42
C GLY A 90 -26.57 -3.79 -12.09
N ARG A 91 -25.89 -4.66 -11.33
CA ARG A 91 -25.39 -4.38 -9.98
C ARG A 91 -23.90 -4.07 -10.02
N PHE A 92 -23.53 -2.87 -9.58
CA PHE A 92 -22.13 -2.47 -9.44
C PHE A 92 -21.71 -2.45 -7.97
N PRO A 93 -20.60 -3.10 -7.60
CA PRO A 93 -20.08 -3.05 -6.23
C PRO A 93 -19.78 -1.61 -5.83
N ARG A 94 -20.43 -1.15 -4.75
CA ARG A 94 -20.14 0.16 -4.16
C ARG A 94 -18.98 0.02 -3.19
N LEU A 95 -18.01 0.94 -3.30
CA LEU A 95 -16.88 1.03 -2.38
C LEU A 95 -17.12 2.05 -1.27
N LEU A 96 -17.80 3.14 -1.61
CA LEU A 96 -18.21 4.20 -0.69
C LEU A 96 -19.72 4.11 -0.52
N VAL A 97 -20.20 4.02 0.72
CA VAL A 97 -21.62 3.89 1.05
C VAL A 97 -21.97 4.78 2.25
N PRO A 98 -23.12 5.45 2.26
CA PRO A 98 -23.64 6.05 3.48
C PRO A 98 -24.09 4.94 4.45
N GLU A 99 -24.05 5.22 5.75
CA GLU A 99 -24.34 4.24 6.82
C GLU A 99 -25.74 3.61 6.71
N ASP A 100 -26.73 4.40 6.33
CA ASP A 100 -28.13 3.97 6.17
C ASP A 100 -28.36 3.06 4.96
N GLU A 101 -27.41 3.02 4.02
CA GLU A 101 -27.40 2.10 2.88
C GLU A 101 -26.39 0.95 3.04
N LEU A 102 -25.87 0.75 4.26
CA LEU A 102 -24.89 -0.29 4.52
C LEU A 102 -25.51 -1.68 4.25
N PRO A 103 -24.96 -2.49 3.34
CA PRO A 103 -25.47 -3.82 3.07
C PRO A 103 -25.27 -4.73 4.28
N ASN A 104 -26.22 -5.65 4.46
CA ASN A 104 -26.16 -6.69 5.47
C ASN A 104 -25.17 -7.80 5.04
N ASP A 105 -23.87 -7.51 5.17
CA ASP A 105 -22.78 -8.45 4.95
C ASP A 105 -21.67 -8.30 6.01
N ASP A 106 -20.73 -9.24 5.98
CA ASP A 106 -19.65 -9.39 6.96
C ASP A 106 -18.35 -8.65 6.57
N ARG A 107 -18.33 -7.94 5.44
CA ARG A 107 -17.11 -7.29 4.91
C ARG A 107 -16.55 -6.29 5.91
N PRO A 108 -15.26 -6.22 6.20
CA PRO A 108 -14.74 -5.20 7.12
C PRO A 108 -15.08 -3.76 6.70
N LEU A 109 -15.14 -2.84 7.65
CA LEU A 109 -15.55 -1.45 7.41
C LEU A 109 -14.42 -0.46 7.67
N ILE A 110 -14.37 0.60 6.87
CA ILE A 110 -13.65 1.83 7.20
C ILE A 110 -14.70 2.90 7.44
N VAL A 111 -14.93 3.25 8.71
CA VAL A 111 -15.90 4.26 9.10
C VAL A 111 -15.18 5.60 9.22
N VAL A 112 -15.55 6.57 8.38
CA VAL A 112 -14.95 7.90 8.35
C VAL A 112 -15.91 8.92 8.94
N GLY A 113 -15.47 9.60 10.00
CA GLY A 113 -16.27 10.56 10.73
C GLY A 113 -16.79 10.06 12.07
N THR A 114 -17.51 10.94 12.76
CA THR A 114 -18.01 10.73 14.13
C THR A 114 -19.52 10.94 14.27
N ARG A 115 -20.19 11.57 13.30
CA ARG A 115 -21.65 11.74 13.23
C ARG A 115 -22.27 10.55 12.50
N ASN A 116 -22.17 9.36 13.10
CA ASN A 116 -22.74 8.13 12.61
C ASN A 116 -23.04 7.15 13.76
N GLY A 117 -24.02 6.28 13.58
CA GLY A 117 -24.46 5.32 14.59
C GLY A 117 -23.41 4.24 14.89
N LEU A 118 -22.50 3.92 13.97
CA LEU A 118 -21.42 2.95 14.18
C LEU A 118 -20.40 3.45 15.21
N THR A 119 -20.00 4.73 15.14
CA THR A 119 -19.10 5.36 16.12
C THR A 119 -19.76 5.44 17.50
N GLU A 120 -21.05 5.80 17.55
CA GLU A 120 -21.84 5.82 18.78
C GLU A 120 -21.96 4.42 19.42
N LYS A 121 -22.34 3.41 18.63
CA LYS A 121 -22.42 2.00 19.07
C LYS A 121 -21.10 1.45 19.57
N ALA A 122 -19.98 1.93 19.02
CA ALA A 122 -18.65 1.57 19.48
C ALA A 122 -18.20 2.32 20.75
N GLY A 123 -19.00 3.26 21.26
CA GLY A 123 -18.68 4.08 22.42
C GLY A 123 -17.43 4.95 22.22
N LEU A 124 -17.13 5.31 20.96
CA LEU A 124 -15.88 5.95 20.60
C LEU A 124 -15.95 7.47 20.76
N ASN A 125 -15.19 7.98 21.73
CA ASN A 125 -14.86 9.39 21.86
C ASN A 125 -13.40 9.62 21.49
N PHE A 126 -13.17 10.50 20.51
CA PHE A 126 -11.83 10.83 20.03
C PHE A 126 -11.25 12.01 20.80
N SER A 127 -10.06 11.86 21.38
CA SER A 127 -9.32 12.94 22.06
C SER A 127 -8.43 13.75 21.09
N GLY A 128 -8.35 13.32 19.84
CA GLY A 128 -7.55 13.88 18.76
C GLY A 128 -7.75 13.07 17.47
N PRO A 129 -7.05 13.42 16.37
CA PRO A 129 -7.15 12.67 15.12
C PRO A 129 -6.59 11.25 15.29
N ALA A 130 -7.37 10.21 14.95
CA ALA A 130 -6.97 8.83 15.17
C ALA A 130 -7.49 7.83 14.13
N LEU A 131 -6.77 6.72 14.00
CA LEU A 131 -7.13 5.50 13.29
C LEU A 131 -7.20 4.35 14.30
N LYS A 132 -8.39 3.80 14.56
CA LYS A 132 -8.61 2.75 15.56
C LYS A 132 -9.25 1.52 14.94
N VAL A 133 -8.70 0.33 15.20
CA VAL A 133 -9.30 -0.93 14.75
C VAL A 133 -10.04 -1.57 15.91
N MET A 134 -11.31 -1.93 15.68
CA MET A 134 -12.15 -2.60 16.66
C MET A 134 -12.94 -3.73 16.00
N LYS A 135 -13.54 -4.59 16.82
CA LYS A 135 -14.59 -5.51 16.36
C LYS A 135 -15.93 -4.99 16.86
N LEU A 136 -16.89 -4.86 15.96
CA LEU A 136 -18.27 -4.50 16.26
C LEU A 136 -19.17 -5.60 15.71
N ASN A 137 -19.90 -6.31 16.58
CA ASN A 137 -20.77 -7.44 16.20
C ASN A 137 -20.06 -8.49 15.33
N GLY A 138 -18.83 -8.87 15.69
CA GLY A 138 -18.01 -9.83 14.94
C GLY A 138 -17.33 -9.26 13.68
N ARG A 139 -17.74 -8.08 13.20
CA ARG A 139 -17.19 -7.40 12.02
C ARG A 139 -15.98 -6.55 12.41
N GLN A 140 -14.89 -6.62 11.63
CA GLN A 140 -13.73 -5.75 11.87
C GLN A 140 -14.01 -4.35 11.31
N VAL A 141 -13.78 -3.32 12.12
CA VAL A 141 -14.06 -1.92 11.79
C VAL A 141 -12.83 -1.08 12.06
N LEU A 142 -12.40 -0.32 11.06
CA LEU A 142 -11.39 0.73 11.17
C LEU A 142 -12.10 2.08 11.25
N PHE A 143 -12.10 2.69 12.43
CA PHE A 143 -12.62 4.03 12.65
C PHE A 143 -11.56 5.08 12.33
N VAL A 144 -11.96 6.09 11.57
CA VAL A 144 -11.16 7.23 11.14
C VAL A 144 -11.84 8.49 11.70
N GLY A 145 -11.34 8.97 12.83
CA GLY A 145 -12.05 9.95 13.64
C GLY A 145 -11.17 11.08 14.18
N GLY A 146 -11.82 12.04 14.84
CA GLY A 146 -11.22 13.22 15.46
C GLY A 146 -12.27 13.99 16.27
N ARG A 147 -11.85 15.02 17.00
CA ARG A 147 -12.77 15.85 17.81
C ARG A 147 -13.68 16.72 16.95
N ASN A 148 -13.25 17.01 15.73
CA ASN A 148 -13.94 17.86 14.76
C ASN A 148 -13.58 17.44 13.34
N ASP A 149 -14.27 18.03 12.35
CA ASP A 149 -14.09 17.74 10.93
C ASP A 149 -12.64 17.89 10.45
N GLU A 150 -11.89 18.87 10.97
CA GLU A 150 -10.49 19.10 10.58
C GLU A 150 -9.60 17.92 11.00
N GLU A 151 -9.77 17.45 12.24
CA GLU A 151 -9.05 16.28 12.75
C GLU A 151 -9.45 14.99 12.03
N VAL A 152 -10.73 14.82 11.69
CA VAL A 152 -11.20 13.69 10.86
C VAL A 152 -10.54 13.73 9.48
N VAL A 153 -10.52 14.88 8.80
CA VAL A 153 -9.87 15.05 7.50
C VAL A 153 -8.36 14.76 7.58
N LYS A 154 -7.71 15.17 8.67
CA LYS A 154 -6.29 14.87 8.93
C LYS A 154 -6.04 13.37 9.13
N ALA A 155 -6.88 12.68 9.91
CA ALA A 155 -6.81 11.23 10.10
C ALA A 155 -7.05 10.48 8.78
N ALA A 156 -8.09 10.85 8.03
CA ALA A 156 -8.40 10.29 6.73
C ALA A 156 -7.27 10.49 5.71
N SER A 157 -6.61 11.66 5.72
CA SER A 157 -5.45 11.91 4.87
C SER A 157 -4.25 11.04 5.25
N VAL A 158 -4.01 10.79 6.55
CA VAL A 158 -2.97 9.83 6.97
C VAL A 158 -3.30 8.42 6.50
N LEU A 159 -4.55 7.99 6.62
CA LEU A 159 -4.97 6.68 6.10
C LEU A 159 -4.78 6.58 4.58
N ALA A 160 -5.33 7.53 3.83
CA ALA A 160 -5.30 7.53 2.37
C ALA A 160 -3.87 7.68 1.82
N ASP A 161 -3.18 8.77 2.17
CA ASP A 161 -1.94 9.18 1.51
C ASP A 161 -0.72 8.41 2.01
N ARG A 162 -0.71 8.00 3.30
CA ARG A 162 0.48 7.39 3.91
C ARG A 162 0.37 5.88 4.08
N ILE A 163 -0.83 5.35 4.26
CA ILE A 163 -1.05 3.93 4.54
C ILE A 163 -1.54 3.21 3.27
N ILE A 164 -2.69 3.60 2.73
CA ILE A 164 -3.31 2.94 1.57
C ILE A 164 -2.47 3.18 0.32
N ALA A 165 -2.17 4.43 -0.03
CA ALA A 165 -1.38 4.77 -1.22
C ALA A 165 0.01 4.10 -1.19
N PHE A 166 0.63 4.06 0.00
CA PHE A 166 1.90 3.35 0.15
C PHE A 166 1.76 1.85 -0.10
N LYS A 167 0.78 1.18 0.52
CA LYS A 167 0.56 -0.27 0.34
C LYS A 167 0.24 -0.60 -1.12
N ALA A 168 -0.61 0.21 -1.75
CA ALA A 168 -0.93 0.11 -3.17
C ALA A 168 0.35 0.13 -4.03
N GLY A 169 1.18 1.16 -3.86
CA GLY A 169 2.42 1.28 -4.62
C GLY A 169 3.45 0.19 -4.29
N ALA A 170 3.62 -0.15 -3.01
CA ALA A 170 4.62 -1.11 -2.55
C ALA A 170 4.32 -2.53 -3.04
N TYR A 171 3.07 -2.98 -2.94
CA TYR A 171 2.70 -4.33 -3.37
C TYR A 171 2.66 -4.45 -4.89
N THR A 172 2.18 -3.43 -5.62
CA THR A 172 2.25 -3.45 -7.09
C THR A 172 3.70 -3.47 -7.57
N THR A 173 4.60 -2.70 -6.96
CA THR A 173 6.04 -2.80 -7.24
C THR A 173 6.57 -4.20 -6.93
N PHE A 174 6.23 -4.76 -5.75
CA PHE A 174 6.70 -6.07 -5.30
C PHE A 174 6.33 -7.18 -6.28
N PHE A 175 5.08 -7.21 -6.76
CA PHE A 175 4.64 -8.18 -7.76
C PHE A 175 5.20 -7.90 -9.16
N SER A 176 5.32 -6.63 -9.54
CA SER A 176 5.92 -6.26 -10.84
C SER A 176 7.39 -6.62 -10.90
N TRP A 177 8.11 -6.56 -9.77
CA TRP A 177 9.53 -6.88 -9.74
C TRP A 177 9.83 -8.35 -10.03
N VAL A 178 9.03 -9.26 -9.48
CA VAL A 178 9.15 -10.69 -9.79
C VAL A 178 8.66 -11.02 -11.21
N LYS A 179 7.62 -10.35 -11.71
CA LYS A 179 7.22 -10.47 -13.13
C LYS A 179 8.32 -10.03 -14.07
N LEU A 180 9.02 -8.92 -13.75
CA LEU A 180 10.15 -8.46 -14.55
C LEU A 180 11.22 -9.55 -14.65
N ARG A 181 11.57 -10.21 -13.54
CA ARG A 181 12.52 -11.33 -13.59
C ARG A 181 12.07 -12.42 -14.56
N GLY A 182 10.80 -12.83 -14.47
CA GLY A 182 10.21 -13.79 -15.41
C GLY A 182 10.36 -13.34 -16.87
N TYR A 183 9.96 -12.10 -17.20
CA TYR A 183 10.07 -11.59 -18.57
C TYR A 183 11.52 -11.56 -19.09
N LEU A 184 12.49 -11.21 -18.25
CA LEU A 184 13.91 -11.24 -18.63
C LEU A 184 14.40 -12.66 -18.90
N GLU A 185 13.96 -13.64 -18.10
CA GLU A 185 14.35 -15.05 -18.28
C GLU A 185 13.80 -15.66 -19.57
N TYR A 186 12.58 -15.31 -19.95
CA TYR A 186 11.98 -15.78 -21.21
C TYR A 186 12.30 -14.88 -22.40
N GLY A 187 13.16 -13.87 -22.25
CA GLY A 187 13.53 -12.97 -23.35
C GLY A 187 12.38 -12.08 -23.86
N ASN A 188 11.33 -11.88 -23.06
CA ASN A 188 10.21 -11.02 -23.41
C ASN A 188 10.53 -9.55 -23.07
N PHE A 189 11.46 -8.96 -23.83
CA PHE A 189 11.96 -7.61 -23.59
C PHE A 189 10.90 -6.53 -23.77
N THR A 190 9.91 -6.74 -24.64
CA THR A 190 8.78 -5.80 -24.82
C THR A 190 7.97 -5.69 -23.54
N ALA A 191 7.49 -6.83 -23.00
CA ALA A 191 6.73 -6.83 -21.75
C ALA A 191 7.57 -6.34 -20.55
N ALA A 192 8.87 -6.66 -20.54
CA ALA A 192 9.80 -6.14 -19.54
C ALA A 192 9.90 -4.61 -19.58
N LEU A 193 10.04 -4.03 -20.78
CA LEU A 193 10.16 -2.58 -20.96
C LEU A 193 8.84 -1.86 -20.63
N ASP A 194 7.71 -2.43 -21.03
CA ASP A 194 6.38 -1.90 -20.70
C ASP A 194 6.17 -1.88 -19.18
N LEU A 195 6.54 -2.96 -18.48
CA LEU A 195 6.42 -3.05 -17.03
C LEU A 195 7.34 -2.06 -16.28
N ILE A 196 8.54 -1.81 -16.82
CA ILE A 196 9.46 -0.79 -16.31
C ILE A 196 8.87 0.62 -16.47
N LYS A 197 8.26 0.90 -17.61
CA LYS A 197 7.66 2.20 -17.93
C LYS A 197 6.29 2.43 -17.28
N ASP A 198 5.60 1.36 -16.86
CA ASP A 198 4.26 1.49 -16.27
C ASP A 198 4.34 2.36 -14.99
N PRO A 199 3.57 3.46 -14.94
CA PRO A 199 3.51 4.33 -13.76
C PRO A 199 3.07 3.60 -12.47
N ARG A 200 2.32 2.51 -12.61
CA ARG A 200 1.86 1.64 -11.51
C ARG A 200 2.81 0.48 -11.24
N GLY A 201 3.70 0.15 -12.18
CA GLY A 201 4.65 -0.95 -12.09
C GLY A 201 5.84 -0.65 -11.17
N LEU A 202 7.05 -0.68 -11.71
CA LEU A 202 8.29 -0.55 -10.93
C LEU A 202 8.58 0.85 -10.40
N SER A 203 7.85 1.83 -10.93
CA SER A 203 7.97 3.24 -10.56
C SER A 203 7.44 3.54 -9.16
N ALA A 204 6.59 2.70 -8.55
CA ALA A 204 5.94 3.06 -7.29
C ALA A 204 6.89 3.13 -6.09
N CYS A 205 7.91 2.27 -5.99
CA CYS A 205 8.96 2.44 -4.97
C CYS A 205 9.83 3.68 -5.23
N GLY A 206 10.21 3.92 -6.49
CA GLY A 206 11.02 5.09 -6.84
C GLY A 206 10.29 6.41 -6.65
N ARG A 207 8.97 6.48 -6.93
CA ARG A 207 8.10 7.63 -6.65
C ARG A 207 7.99 7.88 -5.14
N ASN A 208 7.73 6.85 -4.35
CA ASN A 208 7.64 6.98 -2.90
C ASN A 208 8.98 7.43 -2.28
N MET A 209 10.10 6.99 -2.83
CA MET A 209 11.43 7.46 -2.41
C MET A 209 11.72 8.88 -2.90
N SER A 210 11.32 9.26 -4.11
CA SER A 210 11.43 10.63 -4.62
C SER A 210 10.56 11.61 -3.82
N LEU A 211 9.38 11.19 -3.34
CA LEU A 211 8.57 12.00 -2.43
C LEU A 211 9.22 12.16 -1.05
N ALA A 212 10.07 11.22 -0.64
CA ALA A 212 10.92 11.35 0.53
C ALA A 212 12.21 12.14 0.27
N ALA A 213 12.44 12.69 -0.93
CA ALA A 213 13.67 13.41 -1.30
C ALA A 213 14.08 14.54 -0.32
N PRO A 214 13.15 15.33 0.26
CA PRO A 214 13.52 16.31 1.29
C PRO A 214 14.14 15.66 2.54
N MET A 215 13.75 14.43 2.87
CA MET A 215 14.38 13.64 3.94
C MET A 215 15.69 12.99 3.51
N ILE A 216 15.87 12.69 2.21
CA ILE A 216 17.13 12.17 1.66
C ILE A 216 18.29 13.14 1.89
N ALA A 217 18.05 14.45 1.86
CA ALA A 217 19.07 15.45 2.19
C ALA A 217 19.71 15.23 3.58
N LYS A 218 18.90 14.77 4.55
CA LYS A 218 19.31 14.48 5.93
C LYS A 218 19.87 13.07 6.11
N PHE A 219 19.83 12.22 5.09
CA PHE A 219 20.35 10.86 5.20
C PHE A 219 21.88 10.82 5.21
N PRO A 220 22.45 9.85 5.94
CA PRO A 220 23.88 9.59 5.90
C PRO A 220 24.43 9.33 4.47
N PRO A 221 25.71 9.63 4.19
CA PRO A 221 26.32 9.44 2.88
C PRO A 221 26.18 8.03 2.30
N GLU A 222 26.27 7.00 3.14
CA GLU A 222 26.14 5.60 2.76
C GLU A 222 24.72 5.25 2.26
N VAL A 223 23.69 5.79 2.92
CA VAL A 223 22.29 5.65 2.48
C VAL A 223 22.10 6.35 1.13
N LYS A 224 22.64 7.57 0.98
CA LYS A 224 22.58 8.33 -0.28
C LYS A 224 23.25 7.56 -1.43
N LYS A 225 24.37 6.89 -1.18
CA LYS A 225 25.07 6.06 -2.19
C LYS A 225 24.20 4.91 -2.67
N VAL A 226 23.57 4.18 -1.75
CA VAL A 226 22.65 3.07 -2.09
C VAL A 226 21.46 3.58 -2.91
N LEU A 227 20.83 4.68 -2.49
CA LEU A 227 19.70 5.27 -3.21
C LEU A 227 20.08 5.77 -4.61
N LYS A 228 21.24 6.42 -4.76
CA LYS A 228 21.75 6.87 -6.06
C LYS A 228 21.99 5.69 -6.99
N ARG A 229 22.59 4.60 -6.50
CA ARG A 229 22.81 3.39 -7.30
C ARG A 229 21.49 2.75 -7.72
N ARG A 230 20.56 2.57 -6.78
CA ARG A 230 19.20 2.04 -7.04
C ARG A 230 18.52 2.84 -8.15
N ASN A 231 18.51 4.17 -8.05
CA ASN A 231 17.84 5.03 -9.03
C ASN A 231 18.52 4.98 -10.39
N ALA A 232 19.85 4.94 -10.44
CA ALA A 232 20.58 4.77 -11.69
C ALA A 232 20.21 3.44 -12.39
N ILE A 233 20.13 2.34 -11.64
CA ILE A 233 19.72 1.05 -12.19
C ILE A 233 18.29 1.14 -12.72
N MET A 234 17.34 1.56 -11.88
CA MET A 234 15.91 1.50 -12.18
C MET A 234 15.47 2.45 -13.30
N TYR A 235 16.08 3.62 -13.42
CA TYR A 235 15.64 4.66 -14.37
C TYR A 235 16.52 4.78 -15.61
N LYS A 236 17.74 4.21 -15.60
CA LYS A 236 18.67 4.32 -16.72
C LYS A 236 19.19 2.96 -17.18
N LEU A 237 19.96 2.28 -16.33
CA LEU A 237 20.76 1.12 -16.75
C LEU A 237 19.90 -0.08 -17.13
N LEU A 238 18.96 -0.47 -16.27
CA LEU A 238 18.08 -1.61 -16.52
C LEU A 238 17.14 -1.38 -17.72
N PRO A 239 16.46 -0.21 -17.87
CA PRO A 239 15.72 0.09 -19.09
C PRO A 239 16.58 0.03 -20.36
N GLN A 240 17.84 0.48 -20.29
CA GLN A 240 18.76 0.45 -21.43
C GLN A 240 19.14 -0.99 -21.81
N ALA A 241 19.58 -1.82 -20.86
CA ALA A 241 19.90 -3.22 -21.11
C ALA A 241 18.71 -3.99 -21.71
N VAL A 242 17.48 -3.71 -21.22
CA VAL A 242 16.27 -4.31 -21.78
C VAL A 242 16.00 -3.86 -23.23
N LYS A 243 16.20 -2.57 -23.55
CA LYS A 243 16.07 -2.06 -24.93
C LYS A 243 17.09 -2.68 -25.88
N GLU A 244 18.31 -2.88 -25.39
CA GLU A 244 19.41 -3.50 -26.12
C GLU A 244 19.28 -5.03 -26.22
N LYS A 245 18.26 -5.61 -25.57
CA LYS A 245 18.01 -7.06 -25.48
C LYS A 245 19.18 -7.83 -24.82
N ASP A 246 19.96 -7.15 -23.99
CA ASP A 246 21.03 -7.74 -23.19
C ASP A 246 20.42 -8.48 -21.99
N ARG A 247 20.06 -9.76 -22.18
CA ARG A 247 19.48 -10.59 -21.11
C ARG A 247 20.43 -10.76 -19.92
N PRO A 248 21.70 -11.18 -20.09
CA PRO A 248 22.62 -11.33 -18.96
C PRO A 248 22.78 -10.04 -18.15
N GLY A 249 23.03 -8.91 -18.81
CA GLY A 249 23.20 -7.63 -18.13
C GLY A 249 21.91 -7.13 -17.47
N ALA A 250 20.75 -7.32 -18.11
CA ALA A 250 19.47 -6.96 -17.49
C ALA A 250 19.16 -7.81 -16.24
N ILE A 251 19.47 -9.11 -16.26
CA ILE A 251 19.31 -10.00 -15.09
C ILE A 251 20.24 -9.60 -13.95
N GLU A 252 21.50 -9.26 -14.28
CA GLU A 252 22.46 -8.78 -13.28
C GLU A 252 22.01 -7.46 -12.65
N LEU A 253 21.60 -6.48 -13.45
CA LEU A 253 21.09 -5.20 -12.99
C LEU A 253 19.81 -5.38 -12.15
N TRP A 254 18.91 -6.28 -12.54
CA TRP A 254 17.75 -6.65 -11.73
C TRP A 254 18.18 -7.21 -10.37
N TYR A 255 19.16 -8.10 -10.33
CA TYR A 255 19.63 -8.67 -9.07
C TYR A 255 20.32 -7.60 -8.20
N GLU A 256 21.10 -6.72 -8.82
CA GLU A 256 21.76 -5.62 -8.11
C GLU A 256 20.76 -4.63 -7.52
N ALA A 257 19.71 -4.26 -8.25
CA ALA A 257 18.63 -3.46 -7.69
C ALA A 257 17.95 -4.17 -6.51
N THR A 258 17.80 -5.50 -6.56
CA THR A 258 17.28 -6.30 -5.43
C THR A 258 18.16 -6.13 -4.18
N LYS A 259 19.49 -6.17 -4.32
CA LYS A 259 20.43 -5.89 -3.21
C LYS A 259 20.19 -4.51 -2.60
N THR A 260 20.01 -3.48 -3.43
CA THR A 260 19.74 -2.12 -2.92
C THR A 260 18.41 -2.01 -2.19
N CYS A 261 17.37 -2.72 -2.65
CA CYS A 261 16.08 -2.81 -1.97
C CYS A 261 16.23 -3.48 -0.60
N PHE A 262 17.02 -4.57 -0.52
CA PHE A 262 17.32 -5.25 0.74
C PHE A 262 18.11 -4.37 1.71
N ALA A 263 19.09 -3.62 1.23
CA ALA A 263 19.81 -2.64 2.05
C ALA A 263 18.85 -1.65 2.71
N CYS A 264 17.93 -1.05 1.94
CA CYS A 264 16.95 -0.10 2.47
C CYS A 264 15.90 -0.73 3.41
N HIS A 265 15.44 -1.95 3.11
CA HIS A 265 14.32 -2.57 3.82
C HIS A 265 14.72 -3.50 4.98
N HIS A 266 15.94 -4.03 4.97
CA HIS A 266 16.46 -4.95 5.98
C HIS A 266 17.71 -4.41 6.71
N GLY A 267 18.20 -3.22 6.34
CA GLY A 267 19.37 -2.62 6.99
C GLY A 267 20.68 -3.36 6.69
N LYS A 268 20.80 -3.95 5.50
CA LYS A 268 22.02 -4.65 5.08
C LYS A 268 23.05 -3.63 4.57
N GLY A 269 24.06 -3.34 5.39
CA GLY A 269 25.16 -2.42 5.04
C GLY A 269 24.84 -0.92 5.16
N ILE A 270 23.60 -0.56 5.53
CA ILE A 270 23.17 0.81 5.86
C ILE A 270 22.10 0.76 6.97
N PRO A 271 21.84 1.86 7.70
CA PRO A 271 20.67 1.96 8.58
C PRO A 271 19.37 1.63 7.82
N GLN A 272 18.48 0.86 8.45
CA GLN A 272 17.20 0.51 7.85
C GLN A 272 16.37 1.79 7.61
N VAL A 273 16.12 2.10 6.35
CA VAL A 273 15.39 3.31 5.95
C VAL A 273 13.90 3.12 6.19
N ARG A 274 13.37 1.94 5.83
CA ARG A 274 11.96 1.61 6.00
C ARG A 274 11.75 0.12 6.08
N LYS A 275 11.21 -0.39 7.18
CA LYS A 275 10.81 -1.80 7.28
C LYS A 275 9.74 -2.14 6.23
N PHE A 276 9.99 -3.17 5.45
CA PHE A 276 8.99 -3.81 4.59
C PHE A 276 8.91 -5.29 4.95
N THR A 277 7.75 -5.68 5.47
CA THR A 277 7.44 -7.07 5.81
C THR A 277 6.06 -7.33 5.21
N PRO A 278 5.96 -7.97 4.04
CA PRO A 278 4.66 -8.26 3.44
C PRO A 278 3.79 -9.12 4.38
N LEU A 279 2.48 -9.18 4.13
CA LEU A 279 1.66 -10.20 4.80
C LEU A 279 2.00 -11.57 4.22
N SER A 280 1.78 -12.66 4.97
CA SER A 280 2.01 -14.02 4.46
C SER A 280 1.27 -14.28 3.16
N THR A 281 0.02 -13.82 3.05
CA THR A 281 -0.80 -13.91 1.83
C THR A 281 -0.20 -13.16 0.63
N ILE A 282 0.37 -11.98 0.88
CA ILE A 282 1.09 -11.17 -0.13
C ILE A 282 2.36 -11.89 -0.58
N HIS A 283 3.12 -12.45 0.36
CA HIS A 283 4.31 -13.21 0.04
C HIS A 283 3.99 -14.48 -0.75
N SER A 284 2.94 -15.22 -0.37
CA SER A 284 2.48 -16.40 -1.11
C SER A 284 2.06 -16.06 -2.55
N ARG A 285 1.39 -14.91 -2.78
CA ARG A 285 1.08 -14.44 -4.15
C ARG A 285 2.37 -14.18 -4.95
N HIS A 286 3.35 -13.52 -4.34
CA HIS A 286 4.65 -13.29 -4.99
C HIS A 286 5.34 -14.60 -5.38
N GLN A 287 5.30 -15.63 -4.53
CA GLN A 287 5.83 -16.96 -4.85
C GLN A 287 5.09 -17.63 -6.01
N ARG A 288 3.74 -17.52 -6.07
CA ARG A 288 2.95 -18.04 -7.19
C ARG A 288 3.30 -17.36 -8.52
N ILE A 289 3.52 -16.04 -8.49
CA ILE A 289 3.96 -15.30 -9.68
C ILE A 289 5.34 -15.79 -10.13
N ALA A 290 6.29 -15.99 -9.22
CA ALA A 290 7.59 -16.57 -9.56
C ALA A 290 7.43 -17.95 -10.20
N ALA A 291 6.63 -18.81 -9.58
CA ALA A 291 6.38 -20.17 -10.04
C ALA A 291 5.71 -20.25 -11.41
N SER A 292 4.86 -19.27 -11.79
CA SER A 292 4.28 -19.21 -13.13
C SER A 292 5.32 -18.97 -14.24
N PHE A 293 6.52 -18.51 -13.87
CA PHE A 293 7.69 -18.39 -14.74
C PHE A 293 8.73 -19.51 -14.48
N GLY A 294 8.37 -20.57 -13.76
CA GLY A 294 9.30 -21.65 -13.39
C GLY A 294 10.39 -21.25 -12.38
N LEU A 295 10.28 -20.06 -11.75
CA LEU A 295 11.27 -19.55 -10.80
C LEU A 295 10.97 -19.97 -9.37
N LYS A 296 12.02 -20.23 -8.59
CA LYS A 296 12.00 -20.53 -7.16
C LYS A 296 12.57 -19.34 -6.37
N CYS A 297 12.34 -19.34 -5.05
CA CYS A 297 12.88 -18.29 -4.18
C CYS A 297 14.40 -18.12 -4.31
N ALA A 298 15.16 -19.21 -4.51
CA ALA A 298 16.62 -19.18 -4.65
C ALA A 298 17.10 -18.47 -5.94
N ASP A 299 16.28 -18.44 -6.99
CA ASP A 299 16.61 -17.76 -8.25
C ASP A 299 16.54 -16.23 -8.11
N CYS A 300 15.67 -15.76 -7.20
CA CYS A 300 15.49 -14.36 -6.88
C CYS A 300 16.35 -13.88 -5.68
N HIS A 301 16.57 -14.76 -4.71
CA HIS A 301 17.21 -14.47 -3.43
C HIS A 301 18.42 -15.38 -3.22
N LYS A 302 19.59 -14.88 -3.60
CA LYS A 302 20.89 -15.54 -3.43
C LYS A 302 21.87 -14.64 -2.68
N GLY A 303 22.99 -15.19 -2.22
CA GLY A 303 24.08 -14.45 -1.55
C GLY A 303 23.57 -13.50 -0.45
N GLU A 304 23.89 -12.22 -0.56
CA GLU A 304 23.51 -11.15 0.38
C GLU A 304 21.99 -10.94 0.55
N THR A 305 21.19 -11.42 -0.42
CA THR A 305 19.73 -11.33 -0.41
C THR A 305 19.05 -12.65 -0.04
N ALA A 306 19.84 -13.68 0.30
CA ALA A 306 19.34 -14.95 0.80
C ALA A 306 18.63 -14.71 2.13
N TYR A 307 17.32 -14.55 2.05
CA TYR A 307 16.44 -14.32 3.18
C TYR A 307 15.12 -14.99 2.90
N ARG A 308 14.75 -15.95 3.74
CA ARG A 308 13.45 -16.61 3.69
C ARG A 308 12.61 -16.05 4.84
N GLY A 309 11.96 -14.92 4.59
CA GLY A 309 11.24 -14.15 5.62
C GLY A 309 9.96 -14.79 6.19
N TYR A 310 9.60 -15.99 5.74
CA TYR A 310 8.41 -16.72 6.19
C TYR A 310 8.66 -18.24 6.21
N GLU A 311 9.87 -18.68 6.55
CA GLU A 311 10.02 -20.06 7.02
C GLU A 311 9.18 -20.22 8.28
N ARG A 312 8.29 -21.22 8.27
CA ARG A 312 7.57 -21.69 9.44
C ARG A 312 8.55 -22.25 10.45
#